data_AF-A0A838UTE1-F1
#
_entry.id   AF-A0A838UTE1-F1
#
_cell.length_a   1.000
_cell.length_b   1.000
_cell.length_c   1.000
_cell.angle_alpha   90.00
_cell.angle_beta   90.00
_cell.angle_gamma   90.00
#
_symmetry.space_group_name_H-M   'P 1'
#
loop_
_entity.id
_entity.type
_entity.pdbx_description
1 polymer ?
#
loop_
_entity_poly.entity_id
_entity_poly.type
_entity_poly.pdbx_seq_one_letter_code
_entity_poly.pdbx_strand_id
1 'polypeptide(L)' 'MTDQQRDWIAKTDLLTRLIAETGKSRHLIEKVMTRLEALGQIHPYPDPVDGRRVRVPLEDLERIRQAVQE' A
#
# COMPACT_ATOMS: atom_id res chain seq x y z
N MET A 1 11.58 16.79 -16.89
CA MET A 1 11.84 15.98 -15.69
C MET A 1 11.09 14.68 -15.90
N THR A 2 11.81 13.58 -15.98
CA THR A 2 11.30 12.30 -16.46
C THR A 2 10.22 11.78 -15.51
N ASP A 3 9.07 11.41 -16.10
CA ASP A 3 7.96 10.79 -15.39
C ASP A 3 8.51 9.60 -14.59
N GLN A 4 8.23 9.65 -13.30
CA GLN A 4 8.80 8.82 -12.25
C GLN A 4 8.82 7.34 -12.66
N GLN A 5 9.96 6.69 -12.44
CA GLN A 5 9.93 5.29 -12.01
C GLN A 5 9.03 5.25 -10.77
N ARG A 6 7.74 4.95 -10.95
CA ARG A 6 6.86 4.66 -9.83
C ARG A 6 7.34 3.34 -9.28
N ASP A 7 8.18 3.40 -8.27
CA ASP A 7 8.62 2.20 -7.59
C ASP A 7 7.39 1.54 -6.97
N TRP A 8 7.08 0.33 -7.42
CA TRP A 8 5.89 -0.42 -7.02
C TRP A 8 6.28 -1.47 -5.98
N ILE A 9 5.44 -1.64 -4.95
CA ILE A 9 5.54 -2.75 -4.00
C ILE A 9 4.35 -3.69 -4.17
N ALA A 10 4.58 -5.00 -4.07
CA ALA A 10 3.47 -5.95 -4.02
C ALA A 10 2.66 -5.72 -2.73
N LYS A 11 1.33 -5.82 -2.79
CA LYS A 11 0.46 -5.66 -1.61
C LYS A 11 0.85 -6.62 -0.47
N THR A 12 1.29 -7.83 -0.79
CA THR A 12 1.78 -8.79 0.20
C THR A 12 3.02 -8.30 0.95
N ASP A 13 3.95 -7.70 0.22
CA ASP A 13 5.21 -7.22 0.78
C ASP A 13 4.99 -5.93 1.58
N LEU A 14 4.09 -5.07 1.08
CA LEU A 14 3.58 -3.89 1.79
C LEU A 14 2.99 -4.26 3.15
N LEU A 15 2.07 -5.24 3.16
CA LEU A 15 1.45 -5.72 4.40
C LEU A 15 2.50 -6.28 5.36
N THR A 16 3.45 -7.08 4.86
CA THR A 16 4.51 -7.67 5.69
C THR A 16 5.37 -6.59 6.36
N ARG A 17 5.78 -5.57 5.61
CA ARG A 17 6.55 -4.44 6.15
C ARG A 17 5.76 -3.65 7.19
N LEU A 18 4.53 -3.28 6.89
CA LEU A 18 3.69 -2.50 7.82
C LEU A 18 3.39 -3.28 9.11
N ILE A 19 3.16 -4.58 9.03
CA ILE A 19 2.99 -5.43 10.22
C ILE A 19 4.26 -5.41 11.07
N ALA A 20 5.44 -5.59 10.45
CA ALA A 20 6.71 -5.58 11.16
C ALA A 20 7.03 -4.21 11.80
N GLU A 21 6.74 -3.11 11.11
CA GLU A 21 7.02 -1.74 11.57
C GLU A 21 6.06 -1.27 12.67
N THR A 22 4.77 -1.60 12.55
CA THR A 22 3.72 -1.03 13.42
C THR A 22 3.25 -2.01 14.50
N GLY A 23 3.58 -3.29 14.37
CA GLY A 23 3.06 -4.37 15.22
C GLY A 23 1.54 -4.60 15.08
N LYS A 24 0.89 -3.95 14.11
CA LYS A 24 -0.57 -4.05 13.91
C LYS A 24 -0.94 -5.30 13.13
N SER A 25 -2.19 -5.73 13.31
CA SER A 25 -2.71 -6.89 12.58
C SER A 25 -2.91 -6.57 11.10
N ARG A 26 -2.74 -7.59 10.25
CA ARG A 26 -3.02 -7.52 8.81
C ARG A 26 -4.40 -6.91 8.52
N HIS A 27 -5.41 -7.36 9.25
CA HIS A 27 -6.78 -6.91 9.07
C HIS A 27 -6.95 -5.40 9.32
N LEU A 28 -6.29 -4.85 10.35
CA LEU A 28 -6.33 -3.41 10.61
C LEU A 28 -5.69 -2.62 9.46
N ILE A 29 -4.52 -3.07 9.00
CA ILE A 29 -3.80 -2.41 7.91
C ILE A 29 -4.63 -2.47 6.62
N GLU A 30 -5.23 -3.62 6.30
CA GLU A 30 -6.14 -3.75 5.14
C GLU A 30 -7.35 -2.82 5.26
N LYS A 31 -7.95 -2.69 6.45
CA LYS A 31 -9.05 -1.74 6.70
C LYS A 31 -8.63 -0.29 6.48
N VAL A 32 -7.43 0.09 6.94
CA VAL A 32 -6.87 1.42 6.70
C VAL A 32 -6.64 1.64 5.20
N MET A 33 -6.05 0.66 4.50
CA MET A 33 -5.87 0.73 3.05
C MET A 33 -7.20 0.94 2.32
N THR A 34 -8.26 0.15 2.63
CA THR A 34 -9.58 0.33 2.01
C THR A 34 -10.14 1.72 2.27
N ARG A 35 -9.96 2.27 3.48
CA ARG A 35 -10.38 3.64 3.80
C ARG A 35 -9.63 4.67 2.97
N LEU A 36 -8.31 4.55 2.87
CA LEU A 36 -7.48 5.48 2.08
C LEU A 36 -7.79 5.41 0.59
N GLU A 37 -8.05 4.21 0.07
CA GLU A 37 -8.47 3.98 -1.32
C GLU A 37 -9.80 4.66 -1.60
N ALA A 38 -10.79 4.51 -0.70
CA ALA A 38 -12.08 5.19 -0.82
C ALA A 38 -11.97 6.73 -0.76
N LEU A 39 -10.94 7.25 -0.09
CA LEU A 39 -10.63 8.68 -0.04
C LEU A 39 -9.78 9.16 -1.23
N GLY A 40 -9.39 8.27 -2.14
CA GLY A 40 -8.49 8.57 -3.26
C GLY A 40 -7.07 8.94 -2.83
N GLN A 41 -6.66 8.56 -1.62
CA GLN A 41 -5.32 8.86 -1.08
C GLN A 41 -4.29 7.80 -1.43
N ILE A 42 -4.74 6.60 -1.80
CA ILE A 42 -3.89 5.53 -2.34
C ILE A 42 -4.53 4.95 -3.60
N HIS A 43 -3.68 4.42 -4.47
CA HIS A 43 -4.10 3.83 -5.74
C HIS A 43 -3.48 2.44 -5.91
N PRO A 44 -4.10 1.38 -5.36
CA PRO A 44 -3.72 0.02 -5.67
C PRO A 44 -4.04 -0.30 -7.15
N TYR A 45 -3.09 -0.87 -7.88
CA TYR A 45 -3.25 -1.30 -9.27
C TYR A 45 -3.11 -2.81 -9.38
N PRO A 46 -3.85 -3.49 -10.28
CA PRO A 46 -3.53 -4.86 -10.65
C PRO A 46 -2.11 -4.90 -11.25
N ASP A 47 -1.33 -5.90 -10.86
CA ASP A 47 0.00 -6.14 -11.41
C ASP A 47 -0.14 -6.42 -12.92
N PRO A 48 0.57 -5.66 -13.79
CA PRO A 48 0.43 -5.82 -15.24
C PRO A 48 0.96 -7.17 -15.75
N VAL A 49 1.80 -7.86 -14.97
CA VAL A 49 2.37 -9.17 -15.31
C VAL A 49 1.49 -10.30 -14.78
N ASP A 50 0.95 -10.14 -13.57
CA ASP A 50 0.09 -11.12 -12.90
C ASP A 50 -1.17 -10.42 -12.37
N GLY A 51 -2.19 -10.24 -13.22
CA GLY A 51 -3.41 -9.46 -12.90
C GLY A 51 -4.22 -9.93 -11.68
N ARG A 52 -3.79 -11.01 -11.00
CA ARG A 52 -4.32 -11.45 -9.70
C ARG A 52 -3.65 -10.75 -8.52
N ARG A 53 -2.42 -10.28 -8.71
CA ARG A 53 -1.65 -9.54 -7.70
C ARG A 53 -2.02 -8.08 -7.77
N VAL A 54 -1.98 -7.42 -6.61
CA VAL A 54 -2.16 -5.98 -6.49
C VAL A 54 -0.82 -5.37 -6.13
N ARG A 55 -0.42 -4.33 -6.86
CA ARG A 55 0.72 -3.48 -6.55
C ARG A 55 0.24 -2.14 -6.02
N VAL A 56 1.03 -1.57 -5.14
CA VAL A 56 0.78 -0.27 -4.52
C VAL A 56 2.02 0.60 -4.79
N PRO A 57 1.85 1.88 -5.19
CA PRO A 57 2.97 2.81 -5.26
C PRO A 57 3.73 2.88 -3.92
N LEU A 58 5.05 3.01 -3.95
CA LEU A 58 5.81 3.22 -2.71
C LEU A 58 5.44 4.53 -2.00
N GLU A 59 4.99 5.56 -2.70
CA GLU A 59 4.50 6.79 -2.07
C GLU A 59 3.28 6.55 -1.15
N ASP A 60 2.46 5.56 -1.49
CA ASP A 60 1.28 5.20 -0.69
C ASP A 60 1.67 4.44 0.58
N LEU A 61 2.84 3.78 0.60
CA LEU A 61 3.37 3.13 1.82
C LEU A 61 3.49 4.14 2.96
N GLU A 62 4.05 5.33 2.69
CA GLU A 62 4.24 6.34 3.72
C GLU A 62 2.91 6.86 4.28
N ARG A 63 1.92 7.06 3.40
CA ARG A 63 0.55 7.46 3.77
C ARG A 63 -0.14 6.40 4.62
N ILE A 64 -0.06 5.13 4.19
CA ILE A 64 -0.64 4.00 4.95
C ILE A 64 0.06 3.86 6.29
N ARG A 65 1.39 3.98 6.34
CA ARG A 65 2.16 3.91 7.58
C ARG A 65 1.73 4.98 8.58
N GLN A 66 1.60 6.22 8.14
CA GLN A 66 1.11 7.33 8.98
C GLN A 66 -0.30 7.04 9.51
N ALA A 67 -1.24 6.67 8.63
CA ALA A 67 -2.62 6.41 8.99
C ALA A 67 -2.82 5.19 9.93
N VAL A 68 -1.86 4.26 9.97
CA VAL A 68 -1.89 3.10 10.89
C VAL A 68 -1.32 3.45 12.28
N GLN A 69 -0.48 4.49 12.39
CA GLN A 69 0.12 4.94 13.65
C GLN A 69 -0.73 5.95 14.43
N GLU A 70 -1.63 6.66 13.75
CA GLU A 70 -2.69 7.48 14.36
C GLU A 70 -3.74 6.64 15.10
#